data_AF-A0A937C8X5-F1
#
_entry.id   AF-A0A937C8X5-F1
#
_cell.length_a   1.000
_cell.length_b   1.000
_cell.length_c   1.000
_cell.angle_alpha   90.00
_cell.angle_beta   90.00
_cell.angle_gamma   90.00
#
_symmetry.space_group_name_H-M   'P 1'
#
loop_
_entity.id
_entity.type
_entity.pdbx_description
1 polymer ?
#
loop_
_entity_poly.entity_id
_entity_poly.type
_entity_poly.pdbx_seq_one_letter_code
_entity_poly.pdbx_strand_id
1 'polypeptide(L)'
;MRSIIKHKFQFLLLPVVYCLFVSSCTQIDIFEKNTAIPKYEWQQSFTAKGDFVISDTTSAYSIYLVLRHTDAYKYNNIWLNIGLQPPGDSIHIQKVNIALGDDANGWEGTGMNDIWEVRKLLNGAPRRFKQPGNYSFSISQIMRDNPLRHIMSVGLRIEKQKD
;
A
#
# COMPACT_ATOMS: atom_id res chain seq x y z
N MET A 1 -59.15 50.15 7.94
CA MET A 1 -59.28 48.90 8.70
C MET A 1 -58.88 47.75 7.76
N ARG A 2 -57.69 47.15 7.97
CA ARG A 2 -57.10 45.92 7.34
C ARG A 2 -57.06 45.85 5.79
N SER A 3 -56.03 45.43 5.07
CA SER A 3 -54.58 45.22 5.20
C SER A 3 -54.13 44.54 3.88
N ILE A 4 -53.15 45.12 3.16
CA ILE A 4 -52.06 44.46 2.39
C ILE A 4 -52.47 43.56 1.19
N ILE A 5 -52.45 44.04 -0.05
CA ILE A 5 -51.31 44.15 -1.02
C ILE A 5 -50.68 42.80 -1.44
N LYS A 6 -51.07 42.38 -2.66
CA LYS A 6 -50.37 41.66 -3.75
C LYS A 6 -49.50 40.44 -3.40
N HIS A 7 -49.99 39.27 -3.83
CA HIS A 7 -49.31 37.99 -3.78
C HIS A 7 -47.92 38.04 -4.44
N LYS A 8 -46.95 37.57 -3.66
CA LYS A 8 -45.52 37.58 -3.92
C LYS A 8 -45.18 36.66 -5.09
N PHE A 9 -44.32 37.20 -5.93
CA PHE A 9 -43.52 36.57 -6.97
C PHE A 9 -42.87 35.27 -6.45
N GLN A 10 -43.45 34.11 -6.75
CA GLN A 10 -42.89 32.82 -6.34
C GLN A 10 -42.34 32.08 -7.56
N PHE A 11 -41.20 32.62 -8.00
CA PHE A 11 -40.04 31.93 -8.54
C PHE A 11 -40.25 30.52 -9.15
N LEU A 12 -40.36 30.53 -10.47
CA LEU A 12 -39.89 29.48 -11.36
C LEU A 12 -38.35 29.40 -11.23
N LEU A 13 -37.81 28.51 -10.38
CA LEU A 13 -36.40 28.15 -10.40
C LEU A 13 -36.26 26.63 -10.40
N LEU A 14 -35.95 26.15 -11.61
CA LEU A 14 -35.48 24.83 -12.00
C LEU A 14 -34.32 24.31 -11.11
N PRO A 15 -34.04 22.99 -11.17
CA PRO A 15 -33.29 22.23 -10.18
C PRO A 15 -31.79 22.56 -10.24
N VAL A 16 -31.30 23.44 -9.37
CA VAL A 16 -29.87 23.78 -9.27
C VAL A 16 -29.19 23.09 -8.06
N VAL A 17 -29.95 22.32 -7.27
CA VAL A 17 -29.46 21.71 -6.02
C VAL A 17 -28.77 20.35 -6.23
N TYR A 18 -28.78 19.78 -7.43
CA TYR A 18 -28.19 18.44 -7.69
C TYR A 18 -26.77 18.43 -8.28
N CYS A 19 -26.08 19.58 -8.36
CA CYS A 19 -24.74 19.68 -8.97
C CYS A 19 -23.57 19.86 -8.00
N LEU A 20 -23.78 19.63 -6.69
CA LEU A 20 -22.69 19.62 -5.71
C LEU A 20 -22.28 18.19 -5.34
N PHE A 21 -22.07 17.33 -6.33
CA PHE A 21 -21.22 16.16 -6.13
C PHE A 21 -19.77 16.61 -6.24
N VAL A 22 -19.22 16.89 -5.07
CA VAL A 22 -17.83 17.22 -4.80
C VAL A 22 -16.93 16.14 -5.40
N SER A 23 -16.38 16.41 -6.58
CA SER A 23 -15.36 15.57 -7.19
C SER A 23 -14.01 15.92 -6.58
N SER A 24 -13.74 15.50 -5.35
CA SER A 24 -12.36 15.46 -4.84
C SER A 24 -11.76 14.09 -5.16
N CYS A 25 -11.49 13.84 -6.44
CA CYS A 25 -10.61 12.75 -6.82
C CYS A 25 -9.18 13.25 -6.58
N THR A 26 -8.69 13.14 -5.36
CA THR A 26 -7.27 13.34 -5.09
C THR A 26 -6.51 12.27 -5.86
N GLN A 27 -5.87 12.64 -6.98
CA GLN A 27 -4.98 11.74 -7.70
C GLN A 27 -3.79 11.44 -6.78
N ILE A 28 -3.76 10.25 -6.18
CA ILE A 28 -2.63 9.76 -5.40
C ILE A 28 -1.73 9.05 -6.40
N ASP A 29 -0.50 9.54 -6.54
CA ASP A 29 0.50 8.88 -7.38
C ASP A 29 1.01 7.66 -6.61
N ILE A 30 0.50 6.49 -7.02
CA ILE A 30 0.71 5.20 -6.39
C ILE A 30 1.37 4.28 -7.40
N PHE A 31 2.50 3.73 -7.01
CA PHE A 31 3.06 2.56 -7.65
C PHE A 31 2.87 1.35 -6.72
N GLU A 32 2.39 0.22 -7.25
CA GLU A 32 2.31 -1.02 -6.48
C GLU A 32 2.68 -2.23 -7.33
N LYS A 33 3.58 -3.07 -6.82
CA LYS A 33 4.00 -4.29 -7.49
C LYS A 33 4.09 -5.43 -6.48
N ASN A 34 3.25 -6.44 -6.70
CA ASN A 34 3.23 -7.68 -5.95
C ASN A 34 3.70 -8.85 -6.82
N THR A 35 4.45 -9.77 -6.22
CA THR A 35 4.83 -11.06 -6.80
C THR A 35 4.02 -12.14 -6.11
N ALA A 36 3.31 -12.96 -6.91
CA ALA A 36 2.62 -14.14 -6.40
C ALA A 36 3.63 -15.20 -5.95
N ILE A 37 3.37 -15.83 -4.81
CA ILE A 37 4.16 -16.94 -4.30
C ILE A 37 3.59 -18.25 -4.88
N PRO A 38 4.40 -19.07 -5.58
CA PRO A 38 3.94 -20.33 -6.15
C PRO A 38 3.33 -21.24 -5.08
N LYS A 39 2.11 -21.73 -5.33
CA LYS A 39 1.37 -22.67 -4.46
C LYS A 39 1.19 -22.22 -3.00
N TYR A 40 1.44 -20.94 -2.74
CA TYR A 40 1.52 -20.37 -1.39
C TYR A 40 2.59 -21.01 -0.50
N GLU A 41 3.65 -21.52 -1.12
CA GLU A 41 4.78 -22.17 -0.48
C GLU A 41 6.06 -21.37 -0.76
N TRP A 42 6.36 -20.40 0.11
CA TRP A 42 7.47 -19.48 -0.12
C TRP A 42 8.82 -20.13 0.22
N GLN A 43 9.45 -20.67 -0.81
CA GLN A 43 10.82 -21.17 -0.75
C GLN A 43 11.81 -20.04 -0.44
N GLN A 44 12.78 -20.28 0.43
CA GLN A 44 13.83 -19.30 0.76
C GLN A 44 14.68 -18.93 -0.47
N SER A 45 14.82 -19.84 -1.43
CA SER A 45 15.49 -19.61 -2.72
C SER A 45 14.66 -18.75 -3.69
N PHE A 46 13.36 -18.61 -3.47
CA PHE A 46 12.49 -17.77 -4.28
C PHE A 46 12.52 -16.32 -3.77
N THR A 47 13.10 -15.44 -4.58
CA THR A 47 13.15 -14.00 -4.30
C THR A 47 12.10 -13.28 -5.14
N ALA A 48 11.13 -12.63 -4.48
CA ALA A 48 10.20 -11.73 -5.14
C ALA A 48 10.96 -10.48 -5.61
N LYS A 49 10.70 -10.03 -6.83
CA LYS A 49 11.40 -8.90 -7.44
C LYS A 49 10.42 -8.02 -8.21
N GLY A 50 10.77 -6.75 -8.34
CA GLY A 50 10.06 -5.82 -9.19
C GLY A 50 10.83 -4.53 -9.36
N ASP A 51 10.29 -3.66 -10.22
CA ASP A 51 10.89 -2.41 -10.62
C ASP A 51 9.87 -1.29 -10.55
N PHE A 52 10.31 -0.08 -10.19
CA PHE A 52 9.49 1.12 -10.19
C PHE A 52 10.27 2.35 -10.61
N VAL A 53 9.57 3.31 -11.22
CA VAL A 53 10.20 4.52 -11.75
C VAL A 53 9.90 5.70 -10.84
N ILE A 54 10.94 6.43 -10.45
CA ILE A 54 10.83 7.72 -9.76
C ILE A 54 11.20 8.82 -10.75
N SER A 55 10.23 9.68 -11.10
CA SER A 55 10.46 10.86 -11.93
C SER A 55 10.63 12.14 -11.11
N ASP A 56 10.01 12.22 -9.93
CA ASP A 56 10.09 13.36 -9.02
C ASP A 56 10.88 13.01 -7.75
N THR A 57 11.95 13.75 -7.49
CA THR A 57 12.82 13.60 -6.31
C THR A 57 12.60 14.69 -5.26
N THR A 58 11.75 15.68 -5.57
CA THR A 58 11.42 16.79 -4.68
C THR A 58 10.32 16.41 -3.68
N SER A 59 9.43 15.49 -4.07
CA SER A 59 8.37 14.99 -3.19
C SER A 59 8.87 13.89 -2.24
N ALA A 60 8.24 13.79 -1.08
CA ALA A 60 8.48 12.69 -0.15
C ALA A 60 7.60 11.47 -0.50
N TYR A 61 8.12 10.27 -0.23
CA TYR A 61 7.44 9.01 -0.56
C TYR A 61 7.38 8.10 0.66
N SER A 62 6.23 7.48 0.85
CA SER A 62 6.04 6.36 1.79
C SER A 62 6.27 5.05 1.06
N ILE A 63 7.02 4.14 1.68
CA ILE A 63 7.33 2.83 1.13
C ILE A 63 6.68 1.79 2.03
N TYR A 64 5.69 1.07 1.51
CA TYR A 64 5.00 0.01 2.22
C TYR A 64 5.40 -1.35 1.67
N LEU A 65 5.67 -2.29 2.57
CA LEU A 65 5.54 -3.71 2.26
C LEU A 65 4.06 -4.02 2.11
N VAL A 66 3.71 -4.72 1.04
CA VAL A 66 2.37 -5.32 0.87
C VAL A 66 2.55 -6.83 0.91
N LEU A 67 1.87 -7.50 1.83
CA LEU A 67 1.95 -8.95 1.98
C LEU A 67 0.55 -9.53 2.15
N ARG A 68 0.27 -10.59 1.39
CA ARG A 68 -0.98 -11.36 1.52
C ARG A 68 -0.69 -12.76 2.03
N HIS A 69 -1.44 -13.19 3.02
CA HIS A 69 -1.38 -14.54 3.57
C HIS A 69 -2.79 -15.06 3.86
N THR A 70 -2.93 -16.37 4.04
CA THR A 70 -4.17 -16.94 4.55
C THR A 70 -4.16 -16.95 6.08
N ASP A 71 -5.32 -17.08 6.70
CA ASP A 71 -5.49 -17.25 8.15
C ASP A 71 -4.84 -18.52 8.71
N ALA A 72 -4.60 -19.53 7.87
CA ALA A 72 -3.82 -20.72 8.19
C ALA A 72 -2.30 -20.47 8.34
N TYR A 73 -1.81 -19.24 8.13
CA TYR A 73 -0.43 -18.88 8.45
C TYR A 73 -0.17 -19.02 9.96
N LYS A 74 0.95 -19.65 10.34
CA LYS A 74 1.15 -20.12 11.72
C LYS A 74 1.85 -19.15 12.67
N TYR A 75 2.26 -17.97 12.20
CA TYR A 75 3.05 -17.03 13.01
C TYR A 75 2.41 -15.65 13.03
N ASN A 76 2.59 -14.94 14.14
CA ASN A 76 2.15 -13.55 14.27
C ASN A 76 3.10 -12.55 13.60
N ASN A 77 4.23 -13.01 13.07
CA ASN A 77 5.23 -12.17 12.43
C ASN A 77 5.99 -12.92 11.32
N ILE A 78 6.65 -12.16 10.45
CA ILE A 78 7.51 -12.67 9.39
C ILE A 78 8.84 -11.89 9.34
N TRP A 79 9.94 -12.63 9.21
CA TRP A 79 11.26 -12.07 9.00
C TRP A 79 11.61 -12.09 7.51
N LEU A 80 12.03 -10.93 6.99
CA LEU A 80 12.35 -10.73 5.58
C LEU A 80 13.71 -10.05 5.40
N ASN A 81 14.37 -10.36 4.29
CA ASN A 81 15.38 -9.48 3.70
C ASN A 81 14.70 -8.66 2.59
N ILE A 82 14.77 -7.34 2.69
CA ILE A 82 14.25 -6.40 1.69
C ILE A 82 15.42 -5.65 1.09
N GLY A 83 15.62 -5.82 -0.22
CA GLY A 83 16.61 -5.11 -1.01
C GLY A 83 15.99 -3.96 -1.81
N LEU A 84 16.69 -2.84 -1.86
CA LEU A 84 16.38 -1.71 -2.75
C LEU A 84 17.65 -1.31 -3.50
N GLN A 85 17.57 -1.27 -4.83
CA GLN A 85 18.66 -0.90 -5.71
C GLN A 85 18.32 0.40 -6.44
N PRO A 86 19.06 1.49 -6.18
CA PRO A 86 18.94 2.72 -6.94
C PRO A 86 19.45 2.59 -8.39
N PRO A 87 19.00 3.48 -9.29
CA PRO A 87 19.50 3.54 -10.66
C PRO A 87 21.04 3.63 -10.73
N GLY A 88 21.69 2.65 -11.36
CA GLY A 88 23.15 2.66 -11.53
C GLY A 88 23.97 2.46 -10.25
N ASP A 89 23.36 2.03 -9.15
CA ASP A 89 24.03 1.75 -7.88
C ASP A 89 23.84 0.29 -7.46
N SER A 90 24.51 -0.11 -6.38
CA SER A 90 24.42 -1.43 -5.76
C SER A 90 23.15 -1.57 -4.93
N ILE A 91 22.68 -2.81 -4.77
CA ILE A 91 21.52 -3.10 -3.92
C ILE A 91 21.87 -2.94 -2.44
N HIS A 92 21.03 -2.24 -1.70
CA HIS A 92 21.08 -2.17 -0.24
C HIS A 92 20.03 -3.10 0.36
N ILE A 93 20.46 -4.03 1.22
CA ILE A 93 19.57 -5.04 1.83
C ILE A 93 19.42 -4.76 3.32
N GLN A 94 18.17 -4.72 3.77
CA GLN A 94 17.80 -4.60 5.18
C GLN A 94 17.04 -5.84 5.64
N LYS A 95 17.38 -6.34 6.83
CA LYS A 95 16.58 -7.34 7.54
C LYS A 95 15.46 -6.65 8.30
N VAL A 96 14.23 -7.12 8.15
CA VAL A 96 13.06 -6.59 8.85
C VAL A 96 12.27 -7.71 9.52
N ASN A 97 11.70 -7.40 10.68
CA ASN A 97 10.68 -8.21 11.33
C ASN A 97 9.35 -7.47 11.21
N ILE A 98 8.37 -8.14 10.62
CA ILE A 98 7.07 -7.55 10.32
C ILE A 98 6.02 -8.27 11.14
N ALA A 99 5.33 -7.55 12.02
CA ALA A 99 4.11 -8.06 12.64
C ALA A 99 3.03 -8.26 11.56
N LEU A 100 2.31 -9.36 11.67
CA LEU A 100 1.17 -9.71 10.82
C LEU A 100 -0.11 -9.85 11.65
N GLY A 101 0.00 -9.98 12.97
CA GLY A 101 -1.12 -10.14 13.89
C GLY A 101 -0.62 -10.24 15.33
N ASP A 102 -1.56 -10.37 16.27
CA ASP A 102 -1.29 -10.72 17.65
C ASP A 102 -2.44 -11.57 18.23
N ASP A 103 -2.20 -12.22 19.37
CA ASP A 103 -3.16 -13.16 19.96
C ASP A 103 -4.43 -12.47 20.52
N ALA A 104 -4.39 -11.16 20.76
CA ALA A 104 -5.49 -10.40 21.35
C ALA A 104 -6.41 -9.79 20.28
N ASN A 105 -5.84 -9.30 19.19
CA ASN A 105 -6.52 -8.53 18.14
C ASN A 105 -6.65 -9.31 16.83
N GLY A 106 -5.99 -10.46 16.71
CA GLY A 106 -5.94 -11.25 15.49
C GLY A 106 -5.01 -10.64 14.44
N TRP A 107 -5.32 -10.89 13.16
CA TRP A 107 -4.49 -10.45 12.04
C TRP A 107 -4.58 -8.93 11.81
N GLU A 108 -3.45 -8.32 11.45
CA GLU A 108 -3.35 -6.93 11.06
C GLU A 108 -3.70 -6.73 9.57
N GLY A 109 -4.25 -5.54 9.27
CA GLY A 109 -4.57 -5.16 7.90
C GLY A 109 -6.04 -5.41 7.57
N THR A 110 -6.31 -5.70 6.29
CA THR A 110 -7.67 -5.91 5.79
C THR A 110 -7.88 -7.37 5.42
N GLY A 111 -8.89 -8.00 6.02
CA GLY A 111 -9.28 -9.38 5.73
C GLY A 111 -10.49 -9.49 4.80
N MET A 112 -10.50 -10.50 3.93
CA MET A 112 -11.67 -10.95 3.20
C MET A 112 -11.69 -12.48 3.19
N ASN A 113 -12.69 -13.06 3.85
CA ASN A 113 -12.75 -14.50 4.13
C ASN A 113 -11.49 -14.96 4.89
N ASP A 114 -10.79 -15.97 4.37
CA ASP A 114 -9.57 -16.55 4.91
C ASP A 114 -8.30 -15.78 4.50
N ILE A 115 -8.41 -14.70 3.72
CA ILE A 115 -7.25 -13.97 3.18
C ILE A 115 -7.06 -12.64 3.89
N TRP A 116 -5.82 -12.35 4.26
CA TRP A 116 -5.41 -11.10 4.89
C TRP A 116 -4.37 -10.38 4.04
N GLU A 117 -4.53 -9.06 3.89
CA GLU A 117 -3.54 -8.16 3.30
C GLU A 117 -3.05 -7.18 4.36
N VAL A 118 -1.74 -7.20 4.63
CA VAL A 118 -1.09 -6.22 5.48
C VAL A 118 -0.31 -5.21 4.63
N ARG A 119 -0.37 -3.94 5.02
CA ARG A 119 0.46 -2.86 4.49
C ARG A 119 1.31 -2.27 5.61
N LYS A 120 2.63 -2.43 5.53
CA LYS A 120 3.55 -2.02 6.60
C LYS A 120 4.55 -0.99 6.11
N LEU A 121 4.54 0.18 6.73
CA LEU A 121 5.46 1.28 6.41
C LEU A 121 6.89 0.87 6.78
N LEU A 122 7.78 0.84 5.79
CA LEU A 122 9.16 0.37 5.94
C LEU A 122 10.13 1.49 6.31
N ASN A 123 9.92 2.71 5.81
CA ASN A 123 10.84 3.83 5.97
C ASN A 123 10.57 4.69 7.22
N GLY A 124 9.57 4.31 8.03
CA GLY A 124 9.16 4.94 9.29
C GLY A 124 8.46 6.29 9.13
N ALA A 125 8.97 7.14 8.25
CA ALA A 125 8.37 8.38 7.81
C ALA A 125 8.63 8.57 6.30
N PRO A 126 7.79 9.33 5.57
CA PRO A 126 8.02 9.62 4.17
C PRO A 126 9.39 10.25 3.92
N ARG A 127 10.10 9.80 2.88
CA ARG A 127 11.43 10.32 2.51
C ARG A 127 11.55 10.58 1.03
N ARG A 128 12.41 11.53 0.66
CA ARG A 128 12.72 11.83 -0.74
C ARG A 128 13.69 10.80 -1.30
N PHE A 129 13.48 10.41 -2.55
CA PHE A 129 14.48 9.66 -3.32
C PHE A 129 15.61 10.61 -3.74
N LYS A 130 16.85 10.11 -3.75
CA LYS A 130 18.04 10.94 -4.05
C LYS A 130 18.23 11.21 -5.54
N GLN A 131 17.70 10.33 -6.40
CA GLN A 131 17.88 10.41 -7.84
C GLN A 131 16.66 9.87 -8.60
N PRO A 132 16.32 10.44 -9.77
CA PRO A 132 15.29 9.89 -10.63
C PRO A 132 15.78 8.63 -11.35
N GLY A 133 14.86 7.80 -11.81
CA GLY A 133 15.15 6.63 -12.64
C GLY A 133 14.44 5.36 -12.19
N ASN A 134 14.86 4.23 -12.76
CA ASN A 134 14.34 2.91 -12.44
C ASN A 134 15.03 2.33 -11.19
N TYR A 135 14.26 2.10 -10.14
CA TYR A 135 14.67 1.39 -8.95
C TYR A 135 14.21 -0.06 -9.03
N SER A 136 15.02 -0.99 -8.54
CA SER A 136 14.66 -2.40 -8.42
C SER A 136 14.55 -2.78 -6.95
N PHE A 137 13.59 -3.63 -6.60
CA PHE A 137 13.48 -4.20 -5.26
C PHE A 137 13.57 -5.72 -5.28
N SER A 138 13.97 -6.27 -4.15
CA SER A 138 13.95 -7.71 -3.89
C SER A 138 13.42 -8.01 -2.50
N ILE A 139 12.68 -9.09 -2.33
CA ILE A 139 12.13 -9.53 -1.05
C ILE A 139 12.31 -11.05 -0.95
N SER A 140 12.96 -11.51 0.13
CA SER A 140 13.07 -12.93 0.45
C SER A 140 12.75 -13.18 1.92
N GLN A 141 12.12 -14.32 2.19
CA GLN A 141 11.83 -14.76 3.55
C GLN A 141 13.10 -15.35 4.19
N ILE A 142 13.26 -15.13 5.49
CA ILE A 142 14.36 -15.69 6.30
C ILE A 142 13.84 -16.38 7.57
N MET A 143 12.64 -16.94 7.49
CA MET A 143 12.04 -17.78 8.51
C MET A 143 12.74 -19.15 8.56
N ARG A 144 12.57 -19.88 9.67
CA ARG A 144 13.13 -21.23 9.83
C ARG A 144 12.45 -22.27 8.94
N ASP A 145 11.16 -22.06 8.67
CA ASP A 145 10.36 -22.92 7.81
C ASP A 145 10.67 -22.68 6.33
N ASN A 146 10.91 -23.78 5.61
CA ASN A 146 11.17 -23.73 4.18
C ASN A 146 10.60 -24.98 3.47
N PRO A 147 9.57 -24.85 2.61
CA PRO A 147 8.89 -23.60 2.26
C PRO A 147 8.06 -23.03 3.41
N LEU A 148 7.99 -21.70 3.48
CA LEU A 148 7.08 -21.00 4.36
C LEU A 148 5.67 -21.00 3.74
N ARG A 149 4.78 -21.84 4.28
CA ARG A 149 3.43 -22.05 3.75
C ARG A 149 2.50 -20.86 4.03
N HIS A 150 1.40 -20.80 3.29
CA HIS A 150 0.28 -19.87 3.45
C HIS A 150 0.58 -18.40 3.15
N ILE A 151 1.71 -18.11 2.48
CA ILE A 151 1.99 -16.77 1.95
C ILE A 151 1.56 -16.73 0.49
N MET A 152 0.68 -15.81 0.13
CA MET A 152 0.09 -15.72 -1.21
C MET A 152 0.87 -14.80 -2.15
N SER A 153 1.28 -13.64 -1.65
CA SER A 153 2.03 -12.66 -2.43
C SER A 153 2.78 -11.71 -1.53
N VAL A 154 3.85 -11.11 -2.07
CA VAL A 154 4.60 -10.05 -1.40
C VAL A 154 5.06 -9.01 -2.42
N GLY A 155 5.17 -7.76 -2.00
CA GLY A 155 5.54 -6.67 -2.89
C GLY A 155 5.78 -5.35 -2.17
N LEU A 156 6.01 -4.31 -2.96
CA LEU A 156 6.12 -2.95 -2.48
C LEU A 156 5.03 -2.07 -3.08
N ARG A 157 4.56 -1.14 -2.25
CA ARG A 157 3.72 -0.02 -2.64
C ARG A 157 4.42 1.28 -2.28
N ILE A 158 4.57 2.15 -3.28
CA ILE A 158 5.23 3.46 -3.17
C ILE A 158 4.16 4.51 -3.34
N GLU A 159 4.01 5.37 -2.34
CA GLU A 159 3.01 6.44 -2.35
C GLU A 159 3.69 7.79 -2.26
N LYS A 160 3.49 8.61 -3.30
CA LYS A 160 3.87 10.02 -3.25
C LYS A 160 3.02 10.74 -2.22
N GLN A 161 3.67 11.40 -1.27
CA GLN A 161 2.96 12.27 -0.34
C GLN A 161 2.61 13.57 -1.04
N LYS A 162 1.38 14.04 -0.83
CA LYS A 162 0.99 15.38 -1.22
C LYS A 162 1.48 16.33 -0.15
N ASP A 163 2.07 17.44 -0.59
CA ASP A 163 2.27 18.61 0.26
C ASP A 163 0.91 19.20 0.69
#